data_AF-A0A9D2PP48-F1
#
_entry.id   AF-A0A9D2PP48-F1
#
_cell.length_a   1.000
_cell.length_b   1.000
_cell.length_c   1.000
_cell.angle_alpha   90.00
_cell.angle_beta   90.00
_cell.angle_gamma   90.00
#
_symmetry.space_group_name_H-M   'P 1'
#
loop_
_entity.id
_entity.type
_entity.pdbx_description
1 polymer ?
#
loop_
_entity_poly.entity_id
_entity_poly.type
_entity_poly.pdbx_seq_one_letter_code
_entity_poly.pdbx_strand_id
1 'polypeptide(L)'
;RMVDQMILPNLKMAGEEEACPFLNEEGRCRIHAFRPGFCRMFPLGRVYQEDGFRYFLQVHECKKELRTKVKISKWLDIPNEKKYEAFVWQWHEFLKKAGKILASFSEQETQKKIAMYVLKTFYLAPYDGERDFYEQFEERMAEAERYFF
;
A
#
# COMPACT_ATOMS: atom_id res chain seq x y z
N ARG A 1 3.30 7.85 9.32
CA ARG A 1 2.12 8.58 9.85
C ARG A 1 1.10 7.55 10.35
N MET A 2 0.14 7.92 11.19
CA MET A 2 -0.94 6.99 11.57
C MET A 2 -1.94 6.89 10.40
N VAL A 3 -2.18 5.66 9.93
CA VAL A 3 -3.08 5.31 8.82
C VAL A 3 -3.79 4.03 9.25
N ASP A 4 -5.12 4.00 9.19
CA ASP A 4 -5.92 2.84 9.62
C ASP A 4 -5.57 2.34 11.04
N GLN A 5 -5.33 3.27 11.98
CA GLN A 5 -4.93 2.99 13.37
C GLN A 5 -3.53 2.37 13.53
N MET A 6 -2.74 2.35 12.45
CA MET A 6 -1.38 1.81 12.41
C MET A 6 -0.35 2.85 12.01
N ILE A 7 0.86 2.77 12.57
CA ILE A 7 1.99 3.59 12.12
C ILE A 7 2.60 2.91 10.90
N LEU A 8 2.34 3.45 9.71
CA LEU A 8 2.91 2.96 8.46
C LEU A 8 3.92 3.96 7.88
N PRO A 9 4.94 3.48 7.14
CA PRO A 9 5.85 4.34 6.41
C PRO A 9 5.08 5.17 5.40
N ASN A 10 5.46 6.44 5.27
CA ASN A 10 4.92 7.34 4.27
C ASN A 10 6.08 7.98 3.50
N LEU A 11 5.84 8.30 2.24
CA LEU A 11 6.79 9.10 1.47
C LEU A 11 6.93 10.46 2.16
N LYS A 12 8.18 10.86 2.43
CA LYS A 12 8.50 12.18 2.96
C LYS A 12 8.50 13.16 1.78
N MET A 13 7.56 14.09 1.79
CA MET A 13 7.56 15.19 0.83
C MET A 13 8.72 16.15 1.11
N ALA A 14 9.19 16.84 0.06
CA ALA A 14 10.40 17.66 0.11
C ALA A 14 10.21 18.99 -0.64
N GLY A 15 11.04 19.98 -0.27
CA GLY A 15 11.03 21.32 -0.87
C GLY A 15 9.91 22.23 -0.34
N GLU A 16 9.89 23.47 -0.82
CA GLU A 16 8.88 24.48 -0.43
C GLU A 16 7.47 24.10 -0.87
N GLU A 17 7.34 23.36 -1.97
CA GLU A 17 6.06 22.90 -2.52
C GLU A 17 5.50 21.64 -1.83
N GLU A 18 6.20 21.08 -0.83
CA GLU A 18 5.87 19.80 -0.20
C GLU A 18 5.56 18.70 -1.25
N ALA A 19 6.44 18.55 -2.23
CA ALA A 19 6.25 17.67 -3.37
C ALA A 19 6.94 16.30 -3.21
N CYS A 20 6.56 15.34 -4.05
CA CYS A 20 7.20 14.03 -4.11
C CYS A 20 8.67 14.16 -4.55
N PRO A 21 9.64 13.63 -3.78
CA PRO A 21 11.06 13.79 -4.08
C PRO A 21 11.50 13.09 -5.38
N PHE A 22 10.66 12.20 -5.93
CA PHE A 22 10.95 11.53 -7.20
C PHE A 22 10.52 12.34 -8.43
N LEU A 23 9.89 13.51 -8.27
CA LEU A 23 9.56 14.36 -9.40
C LEU A 23 10.83 15.00 -10.00
N ASN A 24 10.82 15.22 -11.32
CA ASN A 24 11.79 16.08 -11.99
C ASN A 24 11.25 17.53 -12.04
N GLU A 25 12.01 18.43 -12.64
CA GLU A 25 11.66 19.85 -12.81
C GLU A 25 10.37 20.07 -13.62
N GLU A 26 9.97 19.10 -14.45
CA GLU A 26 8.71 19.12 -15.22
C GLU A 26 7.51 18.54 -14.44
N GLY A 27 7.69 18.18 -13.17
CA GLY A 27 6.65 17.53 -12.35
C GLY A 27 6.37 16.07 -12.74
N ARG A 28 7.28 15.40 -13.46
CA ARG A 28 7.16 14.00 -13.88
C ARG A 28 7.94 13.06 -12.96
N CYS A 29 7.37 11.89 -12.70
CA CYS A 29 8.01 10.86 -11.87
C CYS A 29 9.26 10.28 -12.56
N ARG A 30 10.45 10.49 -11.98
CA ARG A 30 11.73 9.98 -12.50
C ARG A 30 11.84 8.45 -12.42
N ILE A 31 11.16 7.84 -11.46
CA ILE A 31 11.11 6.38 -11.28
C ILE A 31 9.84 5.77 -11.90
N HIS A 32 9.30 6.36 -12.97
CA HIS A 32 7.98 5.98 -13.48
C HIS A 32 7.83 4.47 -13.71
N ALA A 33 8.84 3.80 -14.26
CA ALA A 33 8.82 2.35 -14.47
C ALA A 33 8.66 1.53 -13.17
N PHE A 34 9.20 2.04 -12.06
CA PHE A 34 9.24 1.41 -10.74
C PHE A 34 8.28 2.04 -9.73
N ARG A 35 7.35 2.89 -10.19
CA ARG A 35 6.43 3.61 -9.32
C ARG A 35 5.60 2.63 -8.48
N PRO A 36 5.34 2.94 -7.19
CA PRO A 36 4.58 2.06 -6.31
C PRO A 36 3.13 1.92 -6.77
N GLY A 37 2.47 0.85 -6.31
CA GLY A 37 1.08 0.55 -6.69
C GLY A 37 0.12 1.74 -6.50
N PHE A 38 0.28 2.52 -5.43
CA PHE A 38 -0.52 3.72 -5.20
C PHE A 38 -0.36 4.77 -6.31
N CYS A 39 0.87 5.05 -6.76
CA CYS A 39 1.12 5.98 -7.87
C CYS A 39 0.62 5.41 -9.22
N ARG A 40 0.59 4.09 -9.35
CA ARG A 40 0.08 3.39 -10.54
C ARG A 40 -1.45 3.42 -10.62
N MET A 41 -2.11 3.49 -9.47
CA MET A 41 -3.56 3.59 -9.38
C MET A 41 -4.09 4.92 -9.87
N PHE A 42 -3.48 6.06 -9.52
CA PHE A 42 -4.02 7.39 -9.86
C PHE A 42 -4.46 7.48 -11.33
N PRO A 43 -5.68 7.93 -11.65
CA PRO A 43 -6.71 8.50 -10.76
C PRO A 43 -7.75 7.48 -10.25
N LEU A 44 -7.40 6.20 -10.19
CA LEU A 44 -8.24 5.16 -9.62
C LEU A 44 -8.14 5.15 -8.09
N GLY A 45 -9.27 4.93 -7.44
CA GLY A 45 -9.36 4.54 -6.04
C GLY A 45 -9.79 3.09 -5.87
N ARG A 46 -9.76 2.58 -4.64
CA ARG A 46 -10.33 1.29 -4.24
C ARG A 46 -11.43 1.50 -3.19
N VAL A 47 -12.52 0.79 -3.35
CA VAL A 47 -13.56 0.64 -2.32
C VAL A 47 -13.54 -0.80 -1.82
N TYR A 48 -13.25 -0.98 -0.53
CA TYR A 48 -13.22 -2.28 0.14
C TYR A 48 -14.64 -2.66 0.60
N GLN A 49 -15.01 -3.92 0.41
CA GLN A 49 -16.31 -4.55 0.71
C GLN A 49 -16.06 -5.87 1.47
N GLU A 50 -17.12 -6.61 1.82
CA GLU A 50 -16.99 -7.84 2.62
C GLU A 50 -16.14 -8.93 1.92
N ASP A 51 -16.30 -9.10 0.60
CA ASP A 51 -15.65 -10.17 -0.17
C ASP A 51 -14.49 -9.68 -1.07
N GLY A 52 -13.92 -8.50 -0.78
CA GLY A 52 -12.80 -7.96 -1.56
C GLY A 52 -12.91 -6.45 -1.79
N PHE A 53 -12.42 -5.97 -2.93
CA PHE A 53 -12.50 -4.56 -3.28
C PHE A 53 -12.80 -4.35 -4.76
N ARG A 54 -13.27 -3.14 -5.09
CA ARG A 54 -13.48 -2.69 -6.46
C ARG A 54 -12.72 -1.42 -6.74
N TYR A 55 -12.27 -1.25 -7.97
CA TYR A 55 -11.72 0.01 -8.43
C TYR A 55 -12.83 0.99 -8.82
N PHE A 56 -12.60 2.27 -8.57
CA PHE A 56 -13.46 3.35 -9.07
C PHE A 56 -12.59 4.48 -9.64
N LEU A 57 -13.15 5.25 -10.57
CA LEU A 57 -12.46 6.39 -11.16
C LEU A 57 -12.77 7.66 -10.34
N GLN A 58 -11.74 8.36 -9.89
CA GLN A 58 -11.87 9.68 -9.28
C GLN A 58 -11.99 10.73 -10.39
N VAL A 59 -13.21 11.19 -10.67
CA VAL A 59 -13.49 12.03 -11.85
C VAL A 59 -12.99 13.47 -11.73
N HIS A 60 -12.82 13.99 -10.51
CA HIS A 60 -12.41 15.37 -10.24
C HIS A 60 -10.91 15.55 -10.00
N GLU A 61 -10.18 14.47 -9.75
CA GLU A 61 -8.74 14.52 -9.40
C GLU A 61 -7.86 14.68 -10.64
N CYS A 62 -8.29 14.15 -11.79
CA CYS A 62 -7.55 14.24 -13.04
C CYS A 62 -8.11 15.34 -13.94
N LYS A 63 -7.35 16.45 -14.07
CA LYS A 63 -7.66 17.59 -14.97
C LYS A 63 -7.68 17.26 -16.47
N LYS A 64 -7.41 16.01 -16.85
CA LYS A 64 -7.43 15.58 -18.25
C LYS A 64 -8.88 15.33 -18.69
N GLU A 65 -9.37 16.19 -19.58
CA GLU A 65 -10.73 16.13 -20.13
C GLU A 65 -10.90 15.02 -21.16
N LEU A 66 -9.97 14.91 -22.11
CA LEU A 66 -10.02 13.89 -23.18
C LEU A 66 -9.42 12.57 -22.68
N ARG A 67 -10.29 11.68 -22.18
CA ARG A 67 -9.92 10.37 -21.64
C ARG A 67 -10.23 9.26 -22.66
N THR A 68 -9.28 8.36 -22.87
CA THR A 68 -9.50 7.15 -23.66
C THR A 68 -9.98 6.02 -22.76
N LYS A 69 -10.96 5.25 -23.22
CA LYS A 69 -11.38 4.04 -22.50
C LYS A 69 -10.25 3.01 -22.47
N VAL A 70 -9.85 2.59 -21.29
CA VAL A 70 -8.77 1.62 -21.06
C VAL A 70 -9.22 0.60 -20.01
N LYS A 71 -8.81 -0.66 -20.16
CA LYS A 71 -9.04 -1.68 -19.14
C LYS A 71 -8.16 -1.39 -17.92
N ILE A 72 -8.68 -1.62 -16.72
CA ILE A 72 -7.94 -1.37 -15.47
C ILE A 72 -6.65 -2.20 -15.42
N SER A 73 -6.71 -3.47 -15.82
CA SER A 73 -5.53 -4.33 -15.92
C SER A 73 -4.42 -3.75 -16.81
N LYS A 74 -4.80 -3.12 -17.94
CA LYS A 74 -3.86 -2.43 -18.84
C LYS A 74 -3.37 -1.09 -18.28
N TRP A 75 -4.21 -0.39 -17.51
CA TRP A 75 -3.84 0.87 -16.85
C TRP A 75 -2.83 0.63 -15.72
N LEU A 76 -3.16 -0.33 -14.85
CA LEU A 76 -2.32 -0.72 -13.74
C LEU A 76 -1.06 -1.40 -14.26
N ASP A 77 -1.12 -2.24 -15.31
CA ASP A 77 0.07 -2.83 -15.93
C ASP A 77 1.00 -3.47 -14.87
N ILE A 78 0.37 -4.26 -13.99
CA ILE A 78 1.03 -5.04 -12.93
C ILE A 78 1.05 -6.50 -13.39
N PRO A 79 2.21 -7.19 -13.32
CA PRO A 79 2.26 -8.61 -13.60
C PRO A 79 1.34 -9.39 -12.66
N ASN A 80 0.54 -10.29 -13.22
CA ASN A 80 -0.39 -11.16 -12.47
C ASN A 80 -1.35 -10.38 -11.55
N GLU A 81 -2.34 -9.73 -12.16
CA GLU A 81 -3.38 -8.94 -11.48
C GLU A 81 -4.06 -9.70 -10.33
N LYS A 82 -4.35 -11.00 -10.50
CA LYS A 82 -5.00 -11.80 -9.44
C LYS A 82 -4.14 -11.94 -8.18
N LYS A 83 -2.84 -12.24 -8.34
CA LYS A 83 -1.91 -12.29 -7.20
C LYS A 83 -1.80 -10.93 -6.51
N TYR A 84 -1.72 -9.86 -7.30
CA TYR A 84 -1.66 -8.50 -6.78
C TYR A 84 -2.92 -8.12 -5.98
N GLU A 85 -4.11 -8.43 -6.50
CA GLU A 85 -5.36 -8.15 -5.81
C GLU A 85 -5.51 -8.98 -4.53
N ALA A 86 -5.11 -10.26 -4.56
CA ALA A 86 -5.08 -11.11 -3.37
C ALA A 86 -4.18 -10.52 -2.27
N PHE A 87 -2.96 -10.11 -2.63
CA PHE A 87 -2.03 -9.42 -1.74
C PHE A 87 -2.63 -8.15 -1.14
N VAL A 88 -3.20 -7.28 -1.98
CA VAL A 88 -3.81 -6.01 -1.52
C VAL A 88 -4.94 -6.29 -0.53
N TRP A 89 -5.77 -7.28 -0.82
CA TRP A 89 -6.90 -7.65 0.03
C TRP A 89 -6.43 -8.21 1.38
N GLN A 90 -5.52 -9.18 1.36
CA GLN A 90 -4.97 -9.80 2.58
C GLN A 90 -4.25 -8.76 3.45
N TRP A 91 -3.46 -7.88 2.85
CA TRP A 91 -2.82 -6.77 3.56
C TRP A 91 -3.83 -5.82 4.21
N HIS A 92 -4.90 -5.47 3.50
CA HIS A 92 -5.97 -4.62 4.04
C HIS A 92 -6.66 -5.27 5.25
N GLU A 93 -7.05 -6.54 5.13
CA GLU A 93 -7.72 -7.27 6.22
C GLU A 93 -6.80 -7.47 7.42
N PHE A 94 -5.51 -7.76 7.19
CA PHE A 94 -4.51 -7.82 8.24
C PHE A 94 -4.41 -6.50 9.00
N LEU A 95 -4.19 -5.37 8.30
CA LEU A 95 -4.06 -4.05 8.93
C LEU A 95 -5.33 -3.66 9.70
N LYS A 96 -6.51 -3.96 9.15
CA LYS A 96 -7.79 -3.71 9.82
C LYS A 96 -7.93 -4.50 11.11
N LYS A 97 -7.56 -5.78 11.13
CA LYS A 97 -7.59 -6.61 12.35
C LYS A 97 -6.53 -6.15 13.36
N ALA A 98 -5.30 -5.92 12.92
CA ALA A 98 -4.20 -5.44 13.75
C ALA A 98 -4.51 -4.05 14.37
N GLY A 99 -5.10 -3.14 13.59
CA GLY A 99 -5.55 -1.83 14.05
C GLY A 99 -6.63 -1.91 15.14
N LYS A 100 -7.59 -2.84 15.02
CA LYS A 100 -8.58 -3.09 16.09
C LYS A 100 -7.94 -3.62 17.37
N ILE A 101 -6.99 -4.55 17.25
CA ILE A 101 -6.23 -5.07 18.40
C ILE A 101 -5.45 -3.94 19.07
N LEU A 102 -4.70 -3.16 18.29
CA LEU A 102 -3.98 -1.98 18.78
C LEU A 102 -4.87 -1.02 19.57
N ALA A 103 -6.06 -0.72 19.06
CA ALA A 103 -7.01 0.18 19.70
C ALA A 103 -7.61 -0.39 21.01
N SER A 104 -7.60 -1.72 21.18
CA SER A 104 -8.07 -2.38 22.41
C SER A 104 -7.08 -2.25 23.58
N PHE A 105 -5.79 -2.01 23.29
CA PHE A 105 -4.79 -1.76 24.32
C PHE A 105 -4.76 -0.29 24.74
N SER A 106 -4.76 -0.02 26.04
CA SER A 106 -4.62 1.33 26.60
C SER A 106 -3.16 1.75 26.81
N GLU A 107 -2.23 0.79 26.89
CA GLU A 107 -0.82 1.03 27.15
C GLU A 107 -0.07 1.38 25.85
N GLN A 108 0.46 2.61 25.79
CA GLN A 108 1.21 3.11 24.63
C GLN A 108 2.44 2.27 24.29
N GLU A 109 3.13 1.70 25.28
CA GLU A 109 4.32 0.87 25.05
C GLU A 109 3.97 -0.43 24.32
N THR A 110 2.84 -1.06 24.69
CA THR A 110 2.32 -2.24 24.00
C THR A 110 1.90 -1.91 22.57
N GLN A 111 1.19 -0.79 22.35
CA GLN A 111 0.85 -0.32 21.01
C GLN A 111 2.09 -0.08 20.14
N LYS A 112 3.14 0.52 20.71
CA LYS A 112 4.41 0.78 20.02
C LYS A 112 5.13 -0.51 19.65
N LYS A 113 5.15 -1.53 20.52
CA LYS A 113 5.75 -2.85 20.23
C LYS A 113 5.05 -3.53 19.05
N ILE A 114 3.72 -3.50 19.04
CA ILE A 114 2.91 -4.05 17.93
C ILE A 114 3.18 -3.32 16.62
N ALA A 115 3.13 -1.98 16.62
CA ALA A 115 3.43 -1.19 15.43
C ALA A 115 4.86 -1.45 14.92
N MET A 116 5.82 -1.58 15.84
CA MET A 116 7.21 -1.86 15.51
C MET A 116 7.41 -3.26 14.92
N TYR A 117 6.65 -4.27 15.37
CA TYR A 117 6.65 -5.59 14.75
C TYR A 117 6.27 -5.48 13.26
N VAL A 118 5.15 -4.82 12.94
CA VAL A 118 4.71 -4.68 11.55
C VAL A 118 5.72 -3.90 10.70
N LEU A 119 6.32 -2.84 11.24
CA LEU A 119 7.39 -2.10 10.56
C LEU A 119 8.62 -2.98 10.29
N LYS A 120 9.08 -3.73 11.29
CA LYS A 120 10.25 -4.60 11.16
C LYS A 120 10.00 -5.71 10.15
N THR A 121 8.88 -6.40 10.27
CA THR A 121 8.56 -7.56 9.45
C THR A 121 8.29 -7.18 7.99
N PHE A 122 7.49 -6.14 7.72
CA PHE A 122 7.05 -5.87 6.34
C PHE A 122 7.87 -4.82 5.60
N TYR A 123 8.62 -3.96 6.30
CA TYR A 123 9.32 -2.83 5.69
C TYR A 123 10.84 -2.81 5.92
N LEU A 124 11.34 -3.21 7.10
CA LEU A 124 12.78 -3.18 7.40
C LEU A 124 13.49 -4.49 7.07
N ALA A 125 12.84 -5.63 7.28
CA ALA A 125 13.39 -6.93 6.92
C ALA A 125 13.58 -6.97 5.40
N PRO A 126 14.80 -7.18 4.89
CA PRO A 126 15.09 -7.14 3.46
C PRO A 126 14.32 -8.24 2.75
N TYR A 127 13.76 -7.93 1.58
CA TYR A 127 13.27 -8.96 0.67
C TYR A 127 14.45 -9.43 -0.19
N ASP A 128 14.49 -10.73 -0.45
CA ASP A 128 15.41 -11.33 -1.39
C ASP A 128 14.94 -11.03 -2.82
N GLY A 129 15.78 -10.33 -3.59
CA GLY A 129 15.48 -9.93 -4.96
C GLY A 129 15.45 -11.09 -5.96
N GLU A 130 16.03 -12.24 -5.60
CA GLU A 130 16.03 -13.46 -6.41
C GLU A 130 14.79 -14.34 -6.18
N ARG A 131 13.98 -14.00 -5.17
CA ARG A 131 12.75 -14.73 -4.82
C ARG A 131 11.50 -13.94 -5.19
N ASP A 132 10.39 -14.65 -5.44
CA ASP A 132 9.10 -14.00 -5.67
C ASP A 132 8.67 -13.19 -4.44
N PHE A 133 8.20 -11.97 -4.68
CA PHE A 133 7.75 -11.08 -3.60
C PHE A 133 6.54 -11.65 -2.87
N TYR A 134 5.57 -12.23 -3.59
CA TYR A 134 4.34 -12.71 -2.98
C TYR A 134 4.61 -13.91 -2.07
N GLU A 135 5.49 -14.84 -2.46
CA GLU A 135 5.90 -15.95 -1.58
C GLU A 135 6.50 -15.46 -0.27
N GLN A 136 7.44 -14.50 -0.32
CA GLN A 136 8.03 -13.91 0.88
C GLN A 136 7.01 -13.13 1.71
N PHE A 137 6.04 -12.47 1.06
CA PHE A 137 4.95 -11.79 1.74
C PHE A 137 4.04 -12.78 2.47
N GLU A 138 3.66 -13.90 1.85
CA GLU A 138 2.84 -14.94 2.50
C GLU A 138 3.56 -15.56 3.71
N GLU A 139 4.87 -15.81 3.61
CA GLU A 139 5.68 -16.28 4.75
C GLU A 139 5.61 -15.32 5.93
N ARG A 140 5.81 -14.02 5.66
CA ARG A 140 5.73 -12.96 6.66
C ARG A 140 4.31 -12.79 7.21
N MET A 141 3.30 -12.93 6.36
CA MET A 141 1.89 -12.84 6.75
C MET A 141 1.52 -14.00 7.67
N ALA A 142 1.91 -15.23 7.34
CA ALA A 142 1.65 -16.40 8.19
C ALA A 142 2.34 -16.28 9.57
N GLU A 143 3.53 -15.69 9.63
CA GLU A 143 4.19 -15.39 10.91
C GLU A 143 3.44 -14.31 11.69
N ALA A 144 3.07 -13.22 11.02
CA ALA A 144 2.33 -12.12 11.64
C ALA A 144 0.97 -12.56 12.17
N GLU A 145 0.24 -13.40 11.41
CA GLU A 145 -1.03 -13.95 11.86
C GLU A 145 -0.87 -14.75 13.15
N ARG A 146 0.14 -15.63 13.25
CA ARG A 146 0.42 -16.38 14.50
C ARG A 146 0.83 -15.48 15.67
N TYR A 147 1.43 -14.34 15.40
CA TYR A 147 1.85 -13.39 16.42
C TYR A 147 0.68 -12.54 16.94
N PHE A 148 -0.27 -12.19 16.07
CA PHE A 148 -1.37 -11.28 16.38
C PHE A 148 -2.70 -11.94 16.73
N PHE A 149 -2.97 -13.14 16.19
CA PHE A 149 -4.28 -13.80 16.23
C PHE A 149 -4.14 -15.24 16.73
#